data_AF-A0A7Y3EQB6-F1
#
_entry.id   AF-A0A7Y3EQB6-F1
#
_cell.length_a   1.000
_cell.length_b   1.000
_cell.length_c   1.000
_cell.angle_alpha   90.00
_cell.angle_beta   90.00
_cell.angle_gamma   90.00
#
_symmetry.space_group_name_H-M   'P 1'
#
loop_
_entity.id
_entity.type
_entity.pdbx_description
1 polymer ?
#
loop_
_entity_poly.entity_id
_entity_poly.type
_entity_poly.pdbx_seq_one_letter_code
_entity_poly.pdbx_strand_id
1 'polypeptide(L)' 'MTNSAFPNQKTLFGHPVGLYILFLTEMWERFSYYGMRAILVLYLVAETAADNPGLGWANDSAIALYG' A
#
# COMPACT_ATOMS: atom_id res chain seq x y z
N MET A 1 35.14 -19.97 10.32
CA MET A 1 33.67 -19.84 10.33
C MET A 1 33.19 -20.20 8.93
N THR A 2 32.77 -21.45 8.71
CA THR A 2 32.36 -21.94 7.39
C THR A 2 30.98 -21.37 7.07
N ASN A 3 30.91 -20.50 6.07
CA ASN A 3 29.67 -19.94 5.58
C ASN A 3 28.91 -21.05 4.83
N SER A 4 27.99 -21.72 5.50
CA SER A 4 27.12 -22.73 4.91
C SER A 4 26.15 -22.04 3.97
N ALA A 5 26.56 -21.81 2.73
CA ALA A 5 25.67 -21.40 1.66
C ALA A 5 24.56 -22.44 1.56
N PHE A 6 23.32 -22.03 1.85
CA PHE A 6 22.15 -22.89 1.87
C PHE A 6 22.12 -23.75 0.60
N PRO A 7 22.27 -25.09 0.72
CA PRO A 7 22.30 -25.95 -0.46
C PRO A 7 20.92 -25.88 -1.10
N ASN A 8 20.87 -25.55 -2.40
CA ASN A 8 19.65 -25.49 -3.21
C ASN A 8 18.73 -24.28 -3.00
N GLN A 9 19.28 -23.05 -2.85
CA GLN A 9 18.45 -21.85 -2.97
C GLN A 9 17.95 -21.70 -4.41
N LYS A 10 16.64 -21.81 -4.59
CA LYS A 10 15.98 -21.50 -5.86
C LYS A 10 16.19 -20.03 -6.16
N THR A 11 16.94 -19.75 -7.23
CA THR A 11 17.17 -18.39 -7.72
C THR A 11 16.23 -18.11 -8.88
N LEU A 12 15.74 -16.88 -8.95
CA LEU A 12 14.95 -16.35 -10.05
C LEU A 12 15.59 -15.02 -10.47
N PHE A 13 15.90 -14.87 -11.76
CA PHE A 13 16.71 -13.75 -12.29
C PHE A 13 17.95 -13.40 -11.43
N GLY A 14 18.68 -14.42 -10.97
CA GLY A 14 19.92 -14.24 -10.19
C GLY A 14 19.74 -13.85 -8.72
N HIS A 15 18.50 -13.74 -8.23
CA HIS A 15 18.20 -13.41 -6.83
C HIS A 15 17.46 -14.56 -6.13
N PRO A 16 17.59 -14.72 -4.78
CA PRO A 16 16.83 -15.72 -4.04
C PRO A 16 15.33 -15.53 -4.18
N VAL A 17 14.57 -16.61 -4.36
CA VAL A 17 13.10 -16.56 -4.54
C VAL A 17 12.39 -15.81 -3.42
N GLY A 18 12.91 -15.89 -2.18
CA GLY A 18 12.33 -15.19 -1.03
C GLY A 18 12.33 -13.66 -1.19
N LEU A 19 13.29 -13.09 -1.92
CA LEU A 19 13.34 -11.65 -2.18
C LEU A 19 12.13 -11.18 -2.98
N TYR A 20 11.62 -11.97 -3.92
CA TYR A 20 10.43 -11.63 -4.70
C TYR A 20 9.18 -11.62 -3.83
N ILE A 21 9.07 -12.56 -2.90
CA ILE A 21 7.97 -12.57 -1.94
C ILE A 21 8.04 -11.31 -1.08
N LEU A 22 9.20 -11.01 -0.48
CA LEU A 22 9.38 -9.81 0.34
C LEU A 22 9.08 -8.54 -0.46
N PHE A 23 9.57 -8.44 -1.69
CA PHE A 23 9.30 -7.30 -2.58
C PHE A 23 7.81 -7.13 -2.88
N LEU A 24 7.12 -8.20 -3.29
CA LEU A 24 5.67 -8.11 -3.54
C LEU A 24 4.90 -7.76 -2.27
N THR A 25 5.31 -8.32 -1.13
CA THR A 25 4.64 -8.08 0.15
C THR A 25 4.81 -6.61 0.57
N GLU A 26 6.01 -6.04 0.47
CA GLU A 26 6.27 -4.62 0.76
C GLU A 26 5.54 -3.70 -0.23
N MET A 27 5.60 -4.01 -1.53
CA MET A 27 4.88 -3.25 -2.56
C MET A 27 3.38 -3.23 -2.28
N TRP A 28 2.79 -4.37 -1.91
CA TRP A 28 1.36 -4.45 -1.59
C TRP A 28 0.99 -3.73 -0.28
N GLU A 29 1.88 -3.77 0.72
CA GLU A 29 1.72 -3.03 1.97
C GLU A 29 1.69 -1.52 1.72
N ARG A 30 2.67 -0.99 0.98
CA ARG A 30 2.70 0.42 0.57
C ARG A 30 1.50 0.81 -0.29
N PHE A 31 1.12 -0.04 -1.25
CA PHE A 31 -0.06 0.19 -2.08
C PHE A 31 -1.33 0.30 -1.23
N SER A 32 -1.51 -0.61 -0.28
CA SER A 32 -2.68 -0.62 0.61
C SER A 32 -2.67 0.59 1.56
N TYR A 33 -1.49 0.98 2.08
CA TYR A 33 -1.33 2.15 2.94
C TYR A 33 -1.70 3.45 2.22
N TYR A 34 -1.12 3.70 1.05
CA TYR A 34 -1.44 4.91 0.27
C TYR A 34 -2.85 4.85 -0.33
N GLY A 35 -3.32 3.66 -0.73
CA GLY A 35 -4.66 3.44 -1.28
C GLY A 35 -5.76 3.72 -0.25
N MET A 36 -5.63 3.21 0.98
CA MET A 36 -6.59 3.46 2.06
C MET A 36 -6.73 4.97 2.34
N ARG A 37 -5.60 5.69 2.36
CA ARG A 37 -5.59 7.15 2.53
C ARG A 37 -6.28 7.86 1.37
N ALA A 38 -5.95 7.51 0.12
CA ALA A 38 -6.51 8.16 -1.05
C ALA A 38 -8.03 7.94 -1.16
N ILE A 39 -8.48 6.70 -1.00
CA ILE A 39 -9.91 6.35 -1.11
C ILE A 39 -10.70 6.99 0.03
N LEU A 40 -10.17 7.01 1.25
CA LEU A 40 -10.85 7.64 2.38
C LEU A 40 -10.97 9.16 2.21
N VAL A 41 -9.93 9.84 1.73
CA VAL A 41 -10.03 11.29 1.41
C VAL A 41 -11.07 11.53 0.32
N LEU A 42 -11.05 10.76 -0.77
CA LEU A 42 -12.05 10.89 -1.84
C LEU A 42 -13.47 10.66 -1.30
N TYR A 43 -13.66 9.69 -0.42
CA TYR A 43 -14.96 9.44 0.22
C TYR A 43 -15.41 10.59 1.14
N LEU A 44 -14.49 11.17 1.91
CA LEU A 44 -14.78 12.28 2.80
C LEU A 44 -15.16 13.55 2.03
N VAL A 45 -14.45 13.82 0.93
CA VAL A 45 -14.67 15.01 0.09
C VAL A 45 -15.87 14.85 -0.85
N ALA A 46 -16.20 13.62 -1.25
CA ALA A 46 -17.31 13.37 -2.17
C ALA A 46 -18.61 14.03 -1.68
N GLU A 47 -19.30 14.70 -2.60
CA GLU A 47 -20.50 15.49 -2.32
C GLU A 47 -21.63 14.62 -1.78
N THR A 48 -22.37 15.15 -0.81
CA THR A 48 -23.50 14.45 -0.16
C THR A 48 -24.73 14.31 -1.05
N ALA A 49 -24.81 15.07 -2.14
CA ALA A 49 -25.96 15.13 -3.06
C ALA A 49 -25.72 14.45 -4.42
N ALA A 50 -24.56 13.82 -4.63
CA ALA A 50 -24.24 13.10 -5.86
C ALA A 50 -24.87 11.68 -5.85
N ASP A 51 -24.91 11.02 -7.02
CA ASP A 51 -25.42 9.64 -7.18
C ASP A 51 -24.72 8.62 -6.27
N ASN A 52 -23.48 8.91 -5.81
CA ASN A 52 -22.76 8.20 -4.75
C ASN A 52 -22.45 9.16 -3.59
N PRO A 53 -23.33 9.27 -2.58
CA PRO A 53 -23.18 10.26 -1.52
C PRO A 53 -21.95 9.98 -0.65
N GLY A 54 -21.06 10.97 -0.54
CA GLY A 54 -19.95 11.01 0.42
C GLY A 54 -20.31 11.76 1.71
N LEU A 55 -19.30 12.10 2.51
CA LEU A 55 -19.50 12.86 3.77
C LEU A 55 -19.54 14.39 3.56
N GLY A 56 -19.15 14.90 2.38
CA GLY A 56 -19.23 16.32 2.03
C GLY A 56 -18.33 17.24 2.84
N TRP A 57 -17.18 16.74 3.31
CA TRP A 57 -16.20 17.56 4.02
C TRP A 57 -15.45 18.49 3.06
N ALA A 58 -15.07 19.68 3.53
CA ALA A 58 -14.14 20.53 2.80
C ALA A 58 -12.77 19.84 2.67
N ASN A 59 -12.11 20.00 1.52
CA ASN A 59 -10.83 19.36 1.20
C ASN A 59 -9.76 19.54 2.29
N ASP A 60 -9.64 20.75 2.86
CA ASP A 60 -8.67 21.06 3.92
C ASP A 60 -8.94 20.25 5.21
N SER A 61 -10.21 20.05 5.56
CA SER A 61 -10.62 19.28 6.74
C SER A 61 -10.32 17.79 6.59
N ALA A 62 -10.48 17.24 5.38
CA ALA A 62 -10.23 15.83 5.10
C ALA A 62 -8.72 15.48 5.12
N ILE A 63 -7.86 16.42 4.71
CA ILE A 63 -6.40 16.25 4.74
C ILE A 63 -5.87 16.36 6.18
N ALA A 64 -6.40 17.30 6.98
CA ALA A 64 -6.01 17.51 8.38
C ALA A 64 -6.25 16.29 9.30
N LEU A 65 -7.15 15.37 8.93
CA LEU A 65 -7.36 14.11 9.67
C LEU A 65 -6.09 13.23 9.72
N TYR A 66 -5.18 13.41 8.77
CA TYR A 66 -3.93 12.67 8.68
C TYR A 66 -2.73 13.39 9.32
N GLY A 67 -2.93 14.60 9.84
CA GLY A 67 -1.86 15.49 10.34
C GLY A 67 -1.30 16.40 9.27
#